data_AF-A0A6P7FG02-F1
#
_entry.id   AF-A0A6P7FG02-F1
#
_cell.length_a   1.000
_cell.length_b   1.000
_cell.length_c   1.000
_cell.angle_alpha   90.00
_cell.angle_beta   90.00
_cell.angle_gamma   90.00
#
_symmetry.space_group_name_H-M   'P 1'
#
loop_
_entity.id
_entity.type
_entity.pdbx_description
1 polymer ?
#
loop_
_entity_poly.entity_id
_entity_poly.type
_entity_poly.pdbx_seq_one_letter_code
_entity_poly.pdbx_strand_id
1 'polypeptide(L)'
;MNSSSKNFSFSQVSLNTSNQSCDANSTDEMIPYNERPETYFVPILFLLIFIVGVVGNGTLVAIFIRHKNMRNVPNMYILSLALADLLVILTSVPFTSIVYTMESWPWGELICKLSEFAKDISIGVSVFTLTALSADRFFAIVDPLKKFHTSSGGRRATRITVCIAVSIWILAIICALPAAIASHVRGIPEENSKFFVCYPFPHWLNNTYPQIMVASKFLILYVIPLTIIAIFYLSMAVSLIMSTRNVPGELQGMHRQETLQVCDE
;
A
#
# COMPACT_ATOMS: atom_id res chain seq x y z
N MET A 1 -9.11 -9.52 47.83
CA MET A 1 -8.18 -8.42 47.49
C MET A 1 -6.77 -8.83 47.92
N ASN A 2 -5.66 -8.62 47.24
CA ASN A 2 -5.28 -8.49 45.84
C ASN A 2 -3.74 -8.59 45.81
N SER A 3 -3.17 -9.15 44.74
CA SER A 3 -1.76 -9.02 44.28
C SER A 3 -0.59 -9.69 45.02
N SER A 4 -0.10 -10.76 44.39
CA SER A 4 1.28 -11.29 44.42
C SER A 4 2.30 -10.27 43.92
N SER A 5 3.49 -10.24 44.55
CA SER A 5 4.76 -9.87 43.94
C SER A 5 5.90 -10.64 44.63
N LYS A 6 6.50 -11.63 43.93
CA LYS A 6 7.73 -12.30 44.36
C LYS A 6 8.91 -11.53 43.76
N ASN A 7 9.69 -10.84 44.59
CA ASN A 7 10.94 -10.21 44.18
C ASN A 7 12.06 -11.26 44.22
N PHE A 8 12.67 -11.49 43.07
CA PHE A 8 13.79 -12.40 42.86
C PHE A 8 15.09 -11.74 43.33
N SER A 9 15.82 -12.41 44.22
CA SER A 9 17.07 -11.96 44.81
C SER A 9 18.21 -12.05 43.78
N PHE A 10 18.94 -10.94 43.56
CA PHE A 10 20.21 -10.96 42.84
C PHE A 10 21.33 -10.75 43.85
N SER A 11 22.14 -11.80 44.03
CA SER A 11 23.31 -11.79 44.90
C SER A 11 24.31 -10.72 44.47
N GLN A 12 24.87 -10.00 45.45
CA GLN A 12 25.95 -9.05 45.24
C GLN A 12 27.18 -9.75 44.67
N VAL A 13 27.62 -9.30 43.49
CA VAL A 13 28.96 -9.60 42.96
C VAL A 13 29.84 -8.39 43.26
N SER A 14 30.85 -8.63 44.09
CA SER A 14 31.89 -7.71 44.49
C SER A 14 32.66 -7.20 43.26
N LEU A 15 32.71 -5.87 43.06
CA LEU A 15 33.56 -5.24 42.06
C LEU A 15 35.02 -5.34 42.50
N ASN A 16 35.75 -6.31 41.95
CA ASN A 16 37.21 -6.35 42.02
C ASN A 16 37.74 -5.58 40.81
N THR A 17 38.18 -4.35 41.04
CA THR A 17 38.80 -3.48 40.03
C THR A 17 40.14 -4.09 39.59
N SER A 18 40.08 -4.90 38.54
CA SER A 18 41.24 -5.18 37.69
C SER A 18 41.09 -4.33 36.44
N ASN A 19 42.16 -3.62 36.08
CA ASN A 19 42.23 -2.74 34.92
C ASN A 19 41.96 -3.51 33.63
N GLN A 20 40.69 -3.60 33.26
CA GLN A 20 40.28 -4.00 31.92
C GLN A 20 39.82 -2.73 31.23
N SER A 21 40.73 -2.12 30.48
CA SER A 21 40.39 -1.17 29.45
C SER A 21 39.40 -1.86 28.51
N CYS A 22 38.17 -1.39 28.49
CA CYS A 22 37.23 -1.73 27.42
C CYS A 22 37.76 -1.05 26.15
N ASP A 23 38.72 -1.69 25.48
CA ASP A 23 38.97 -1.43 24.07
C ASP A 23 37.73 -1.92 23.31
N ALA A 24 36.72 -1.05 23.25
CA ALA A 24 35.62 -1.16 22.32
C ALA A 24 36.12 -0.79 20.92
N ASN A 25 37.06 -1.58 20.41
CA ASN A 25 37.48 -1.55 19.01
C ASN A 25 36.62 -2.56 18.23
N SER A 26 35.30 -2.39 18.31
CA SER A 26 34.37 -3.02 17.38
C SER A 26 34.16 -2.04 16.23
N THR A 27 35.11 -2.04 15.30
CA THR A 27 34.82 -1.61 13.94
C THR A 27 33.73 -2.56 13.43
N ASP A 28 32.48 -2.08 13.32
CA ASP A 28 31.46 -2.78 12.55
C ASP A 28 31.99 -2.89 11.11
N GLU A 29 32.62 -4.03 10.81
CA GLU A 29 33.19 -4.32 9.51
C GLU A 29 32.01 -4.48 8.54
N MET A 30 31.72 -3.42 7.77
CA MET A 30 30.68 -3.47 6.74
C MET A 30 31.11 -4.48 5.67
N ILE A 31 30.39 -5.62 5.60
CA ILE A 31 30.64 -6.68 4.61
C ILE A 31 30.62 -6.07 3.21
N PRO A 32 31.70 -6.19 2.41
CA PRO A 32 31.76 -5.59 1.08
C PRO A 32 30.72 -6.22 0.13
N TYR A 33 30.18 -5.41 -0.79
CA TYR A 33 28.98 -5.77 -1.59
C TYR A 33 29.19 -7.02 -2.46
N ASN A 34 30.42 -7.24 -2.93
CA ASN A 34 30.83 -8.39 -3.73
C ASN A 34 30.63 -9.75 -3.02
N GLU A 35 30.61 -9.76 -1.68
CA GLU A 35 30.39 -10.96 -0.88
C GLU A 35 28.91 -11.13 -0.45
N ARG A 36 28.06 -10.14 -0.73
CA ARG A 36 26.63 -10.21 -0.41
C ARG A 36 25.88 -10.92 -1.55
N PRO A 37 25.18 -12.04 -1.30
CA PRO A 37 24.34 -12.67 -2.33
C PRO A 37 23.25 -11.72 -2.87
N GLU A 38 22.88 -10.72 -2.06
CA GLU A 38 21.93 -9.66 -2.37
C GLU A 38 22.34 -8.86 -3.62
N THR A 39 23.64 -8.62 -3.83
CA THR A 39 24.15 -7.85 -4.97
C THR A 39 23.83 -8.50 -6.32
N TYR A 40 23.72 -9.82 -6.39
CA TYR A 40 23.42 -10.52 -7.64
C TYR A 40 21.94 -10.84 -7.77
N PHE A 41 21.29 -11.31 -6.70
CA PHE A 41 19.90 -11.74 -6.75
C PHE A 41 18.93 -10.55 -6.84
N VAL A 42 19.18 -9.46 -6.10
CA VAL A 42 18.25 -8.33 -6.03
C VAL A 42 18.10 -7.62 -7.38
N PRO A 43 19.17 -7.27 -8.12
CA PRO A 43 19.02 -6.61 -9.42
C PRO A 43 18.26 -7.46 -10.45
N ILE A 44 18.47 -8.79 -10.47
CA ILE A 44 17.75 -9.72 -11.35
C ILE A 44 16.25 -9.70 -11.01
N LEU A 45 15.90 -9.77 -9.72
CA LEU A 45 14.51 -9.70 -9.27
C LEU A 45 13.88 -8.35 -9.65
N PHE A 46 14.57 -7.23 -9.42
CA PHE A 46 14.08 -5.90 -9.78
C PHE A 46 13.88 -5.74 -11.29
N LEU A 47 14.76 -6.33 -12.12
CA LEU A 47 14.59 -6.37 -13.57
C LEU A 47 13.33 -7.16 -13.97
N LEU A 48 13.09 -8.31 -13.35
CA LEU A 48 11.88 -9.09 -13.60
C LEU A 48 10.62 -8.31 -13.19
N ILE A 49 10.61 -7.69 -12.00
CA ILE A 49 9.51 -6.84 -11.53
C ILE A 49 9.27 -5.68 -12.51
N PHE A 50 10.34 -5.05 -13.01
CA PHE A 50 10.25 -3.98 -13.98
C PHE A 50 9.59 -4.45 -15.28
N ILE A 51 10.06 -5.54 -15.88
CA ILE A 51 9.52 -6.05 -17.15
C ILE A 51 8.06 -6.47 -16.97
N VAL A 52 7.77 -7.31 -15.98
CA VAL A 52 6.41 -7.81 -15.72
C VAL A 52 5.47 -6.66 -15.38
N GLY A 53 5.93 -5.73 -14.54
CA GLY A 53 5.15 -4.59 -14.11
C GLY A 53 4.83 -3.61 -15.24
N VAL A 54 5.80 -3.28 -16.09
CA VAL A 54 5.59 -2.41 -17.27
C VAL A 54 4.66 -3.08 -18.28
N VAL A 55 4.90 -4.35 -18.61
CA VAL A 55 4.07 -5.07 -19.58
C VAL A 55 2.65 -5.26 -19.05
N GLY A 56 2.50 -5.71 -17.80
CA GLY A 56 1.20 -5.97 -17.17
C GLY A 56 0.37 -4.69 -17.03
N ASN A 57 0.86 -3.72 -16.27
CA ASN A 57 0.13 -2.48 -16.01
C ASN A 57 0.00 -1.62 -17.27
N GLY A 58 1.03 -1.61 -18.14
CA GLY A 58 0.96 -0.93 -19.42
C GLY A 58 -0.11 -1.51 -20.35
N THR A 59 -0.27 -2.84 -20.37
CA THR A 59 -1.35 -3.49 -21.13
C THR A 59 -2.73 -3.12 -20.60
N LEU A 60 -2.91 -3.07 -19.27
CA LEU A 60 -4.18 -2.61 -18.66
C LEU A 60 -4.53 -1.18 -19.08
N VAL A 61 -3.55 -0.27 -19.04
CA VAL A 61 -3.73 1.12 -19.51
C VAL A 61 -4.05 1.16 -21.01
N ALA A 62 -3.34 0.37 -21.84
CA ALA A 62 -3.56 0.33 -23.28
C ALA A 62 -4.96 -0.16 -23.66
N ILE A 63 -5.43 -1.24 -23.01
CA ILE A 63 -6.80 -1.78 -23.19
C ILE A 63 -7.83 -0.71 -22.81
N PHE A 64 -7.62 -0.02 -21.69
CA PHE A 64 -8.52 1.01 -21.22
C PHE A 64 -8.63 2.19 -22.21
N ILE A 65 -7.51 2.64 -22.77
CA ILE A 65 -7.49 3.74 -23.76
C ILE A 65 -8.18 3.28 -25.06
N ARG A 66 -7.91 2.05 -25.51
CA ARG A 66 -8.42 1.51 -26.78
C ARG A 66 -9.92 1.24 -26.76
N HIS A 67 -10.47 0.76 -25.65
CA HIS A 67 -11.86 0.33 -25.56
C HIS A 67 -12.73 1.30 -24.75
N LYS A 68 -13.40 2.25 -25.42
CA LYS A 68 -14.32 3.21 -24.79
C LYS A 68 -15.48 2.54 -24.02
N ASN A 69 -15.88 1.34 -24.43
CA ASN A 69 -16.95 0.56 -23.77
C ASN A 69 -16.55 0.03 -22.39
N MET A 70 -15.24 0.03 -22.06
CA MET A 70 -14.73 -0.39 -20.77
C MET A 70 -14.71 0.73 -19.72
N ARG A 71 -15.26 1.92 -20.02
CA ARG A 71 -15.24 3.09 -19.12
C ARG A 71 -16.33 3.03 -18.04
N ASN A 72 -16.32 1.95 -17.26
CA ASN A 72 -17.22 1.73 -16.13
C ASN A 72 -16.50 2.06 -14.82
N VAL A 73 -17.28 2.31 -13.76
CA VAL A 73 -16.76 2.68 -12.42
C VAL A 73 -15.62 1.77 -11.93
N PRO A 74 -15.75 0.44 -11.95
CA PRO A 74 -14.68 -0.44 -11.47
C PRO A 74 -13.42 -0.37 -12.33
N ASN A 75 -13.58 -0.21 -13.64
CA ASN A 75 -12.46 -0.17 -14.57
C ASN A 75 -11.67 1.14 -14.44
N MET A 76 -12.32 2.24 -14.01
CA MET A 76 -11.62 3.49 -13.66
C MET A 76 -10.70 3.30 -12.45
N TYR A 77 -11.14 2.55 -11.44
CA TYR A 77 -10.30 2.23 -10.27
C TYR A 77 -9.14 1.31 -10.66
N ILE A 78 -9.37 0.31 -11.50
CA ILE A 78 -8.29 -0.55 -12.04
C ILE A 78 -7.27 0.28 -12.82
N LEU A 79 -7.71 1.24 -13.63
CA LEU A 79 -6.81 2.16 -14.32
C LEU A 79 -5.99 3.00 -13.33
N SER A 80 -6.63 3.53 -12.29
CA SER A 80 -5.94 4.32 -11.26
C SER A 80 -4.82 3.52 -10.57
N LEU A 81 -5.07 2.24 -10.26
CA LEU A 81 -4.06 1.32 -9.74
C LEU A 81 -2.92 1.11 -10.73
N ALA A 82 -3.24 0.78 -11.98
CA ALA A 82 -2.23 0.56 -13.02
C ALA A 82 -1.34 1.79 -13.26
N LEU A 83 -1.91 3.00 -13.19
CA LEU A 83 -1.15 4.25 -13.30
C LEU A 83 -0.23 4.48 -12.10
N ALA A 84 -0.69 4.18 -10.88
CA ALA A 84 0.12 4.26 -9.67
C ALA A 84 1.29 3.26 -9.70
N ASP A 85 1.02 2.01 -10.12
CA ASP A 85 2.05 0.99 -10.25
C ASP A 85 3.09 1.37 -11.32
N LEU A 86 2.65 1.87 -12.49
CA LEU A 86 3.57 2.37 -13.51
C LEU A 86 4.42 3.53 -13.01
N LEU A 87 3.84 4.45 -12.22
CA LEU A 87 4.59 5.56 -11.62
C LEU A 87 5.76 5.04 -10.78
N VAL A 88 5.52 4.14 -9.83
CA VAL A 88 6.59 3.61 -8.96
C VAL A 88 7.56 2.71 -9.72
N ILE A 89 7.08 1.90 -10.67
CA ILE A 89 7.94 1.01 -11.46
C ILE A 89 8.90 1.81 -12.35
N LEU A 90 8.43 2.90 -12.97
CA LEU A 90 9.29 3.70 -13.85
C LEU A 90 10.23 4.63 -13.07
N THR A 91 9.80 5.14 -11.92
CA THR A 91 10.54 6.19 -11.18
C THR A 91 11.37 5.68 -10.01
N SER A 92 11.04 4.54 -9.42
CA SER A 92 11.72 4.04 -8.22
C SER A 92 12.52 2.76 -8.50
N VAL A 93 11.96 1.80 -9.24
CA VAL A 93 12.58 0.46 -9.45
C VAL A 93 13.95 0.52 -10.14
N PRO A 94 14.14 1.18 -11.30
CA PRO A 94 15.45 1.21 -11.96
C PRO A 94 16.51 1.91 -11.11
N PHE A 95 16.17 3.03 -10.47
CA PHE A 95 17.10 3.81 -9.66
C PHE A 95 17.47 3.11 -8.35
N THR A 96 16.50 2.43 -7.71
CA THR A 96 16.74 1.64 -6.50
C THR A 96 17.58 0.40 -6.81
N SER A 97 17.38 -0.26 -7.95
CA SER A 97 18.14 -1.45 -8.33
C SER A 97 19.64 -1.19 -8.41
N ILE A 98 20.04 0.01 -8.85
CA ILE A 98 21.44 0.38 -9.06
C ILE A 98 22.17 0.62 -7.72
N VAL A 99 21.44 0.92 -6.65
CA VAL A 99 22.01 1.03 -5.29
C VAL A 99 22.54 -0.32 -4.79
N TYR A 100 21.98 -1.44 -5.26
CA TYR A 100 22.46 -2.77 -4.89
C TYR A 100 23.71 -3.21 -5.67
N THR A 101 24.04 -2.48 -6.74
CA THR A 101 25.22 -2.73 -7.59
C THR A 101 26.32 -1.69 -7.43
N MET A 102 26.05 -0.57 -6.77
CA MET A 102 26.97 0.56 -6.63
C MET A 102 27.27 0.83 -5.16
N GLU A 103 28.53 1.14 -4.88
CA GLU A 103 29.01 1.53 -3.56
C GLU A 103 28.57 2.94 -3.14
N SER A 104 27.76 3.69 -3.90
CA SER A 104 27.20 4.99 -3.46
C SER A 104 26.00 5.40 -4.30
N TRP A 105 25.09 6.19 -3.73
CA TRP A 105 23.94 6.76 -4.45
C TRP A 105 24.41 7.77 -5.51
N PRO A 106 24.32 7.46 -6.82
CA PRO A 106 24.92 8.29 -7.86
C PRO A 106 23.96 9.33 -8.45
N TRP A 107 22.67 9.26 -8.14
CA TRP A 107 21.60 10.00 -8.84
C TRP A 107 21.30 11.39 -8.26
N GLY A 108 21.99 11.77 -7.18
CA GLY A 108 21.77 13.04 -6.48
C GLY A 108 20.45 13.11 -5.71
N GLU A 109 20.21 14.26 -5.06
CA GLU A 109 19.10 14.44 -4.12
C GLU A 109 17.72 14.45 -4.80
N LEU A 110 17.63 14.96 -6.03
CA LEU A 110 16.38 15.04 -6.78
C LEU A 110 15.75 13.66 -6.99
N ILE A 111 16.53 12.68 -7.45
CA ILE A 111 16.04 11.33 -7.70
C ILE A 111 15.71 10.61 -6.39
N CYS A 112 16.44 10.88 -5.31
CA CYS A 112 16.14 10.34 -3.98
C CYS A 112 14.74 10.80 -3.52
N LYS A 113 14.50 12.11 -3.55
CA LYS A 113 13.19 12.70 -3.19
C LYS A 113 12.08 12.20 -4.10
N LEU A 114 12.31 12.15 -5.41
CA LEU A 114 11.32 11.68 -6.39
C LEU A 114 10.97 10.20 -6.17
N SER A 115 11.97 9.35 -5.91
CA SER A 115 11.77 7.91 -5.71
C SER A 115 10.94 7.61 -4.47
N GLU A 116 11.24 8.29 -3.35
CA GLU A 116 10.49 8.14 -2.10
C GLU A 116 9.08 8.72 -2.19
N PHE A 117 8.94 9.88 -2.86
CA PHE A 117 7.64 10.47 -3.12
C PHE A 117 6.74 9.59 -3.99
N ALA A 118 7.28 9.03 -5.08
CA ALA A 118 6.54 8.15 -5.97
C ALA A 118 6.12 6.84 -5.29
N LYS A 119 6.98 6.25 -4.43
CA LYS A 119 6.61 5.10 -3.60
C LYS A 119 5.40 5.41 -2.71
N ASP A 120 5.46 6.50 -1.94
CA ASP A 120 4.38 6.87 -1.03
C ASP A 120 3.08 7.18 -1.77
N ILE A 121 3.13 7.87 -2.92
CA ILE A 121 1.96 8.09 -3.78
C ILE A 121 1.36 6.77 -4.21
N SER A 122 2.19 5.85 -4.71
CA SER A 122 1.71 4.56 -5.21
C SER A 122 1.00 3.76 -4.12
N ILE A 123 1.58 3.71 -2.92
CA ILE A 123 0.96 3.06 -1.76
C ILE A 123 -0.38 3.72 -1.43
N GLY A 124 -0.40 5.06 -1.30
CA GLY A 124 -1.60 5.82 -0.97
C GLY A 124 -2.73 5.64 -1.99
N VAL A 125 -2.43 5.83 -3.28
CA VAL A 125 -3.41 5.63 -4.36
C VAL A 125 -3.92 4.20 -4.33
N SER A 126 -3.07 3.20 -4.09
CA SER A 126 -3.47 1.80 -4.05
C SER A 126 -4.49 1.52 -2.95
N VAL A 127 -4.17 1.86 -1.70
CA VAL A 127 -5.03 1.54 -0.56
C VAL A 127 -6.32 2.35 -0.56
N PHE A 128 -6.27 3.63 -0.94
CA PHE A 128 -7.48 4.45 -1.04
C PHE A 128 -8.37 4.03 -2.22
N THR A 129 -7.79 3.60 -3.34
CA THR A 129 -8.54 3.05 -4.48
C THR A 129 -9.22 1.74 -4.11
N LEU A 130 -8.53 0.82 -3.43
CA LEU A 130 -9.13 -0.43 -2.94
C LEU A 130 -10.26 -0.15 -1.94
N THR A 131 -10.08 0.84 -1.08
CA THR A 131 -11.14 1.28 -0.15
C THR A 131 -12.37 1.78 -0.91
N ALA A 132 -12.17 2.68 -1.88
CA ALA A 132 -13.27 3.20 -2.72
C ALA A 132 -13.96 2.10 -3.54
N LEU A 133 -13.19 1.14 -4.06
CA LEU A 133 -13.72 -0.02 -4.78
C LEU A 133 -14.58 -0.90 -3.87
N SER A 134 -14.14 -1.16 -2.63
CA SER A 134 -14.91 -1.93 -1.65
C SER A 134 -16.25 -1.25 -1.31
N ALA A 135 -16.24 0.07 -1.15
CA ALA A 135 -17.45 0.86 -0.92
C ALA A 135 -18.40 0.83 -2.13
N ASP A 136 -17.91 1.03 -3.36
CA ASP A 136 -18.72 0.97 -4.58
C ASP A 136 -19.42 -0.40 -4.73
N ARG A 137 -18.71 -1.49 -4.37
CA ARG A 137 -19.26 -2.85 -4.41
C ARG A 137 -20.32 -3.08 -3.34
N PHE A 138 -20.05 -2.64 -2.11
CA PHE A 138 -21.02 -2.72 -1.03
C PHE A 138 -22.34 -2.00 -1.39
N PHE A 139 -22.26 -0.74 -1.83
CA PHE A 139 -23.46 0.03 -2.21
C PHE A 139 -24.18 -0.53 -3.45
N ALA A 140 -23.47 -1.23 -4.33
CA ALA A 140 -24.09 -1.92 -5.47
C ALA A 140 -25.01 -3.06 -5.05
N ILE A 141 -24.64 -3.75 -3.97
CA ILE A 141 -25.29 -4.97 -3.52
C ILE A 141 -26.45 -4.65 -2.57
N VAL A 142 -26.25 -3.69 -1.65
CA VAL A 142 -27.26 -3.35 -0.64
C VAL A 142 -28.41 -2.53 -1.23
N ASP A 143 -28.14 -1.60 -2.15
CA ASP A 143 -29.14 -0.70 -2.75
C ASP A 143 -29.10 -0.74 -4.29
N PRO A 144 -29.50 -1.88 -4.91
CA PRO A 144 -29.43 -2.05 -6.36
C PRO A 144 -30.28 -1.02 -7.11
N LEU A 145 -31.45 -0.62 -6.55
CA LEU A 145 -32.36 0.36 -7.16
C LEU A 145 -31.80 1.79 -7.17
N LYS A 146 -31.08 2.20 -6.13
CA LYS A 146 -30.44 3.53 -6.05
C LYS A 146 -29.23 3.62 -6.98
N LYS A 147 -28.48 2.52 -7.12
CA LYS A 147 -27.40 2.41 -8.11
C LYS A 147 -27.95 2.35 -9.54
N PHE A 148 -29.11 1.73 -9.78
CA PHE A 148 -29.79 1.74 -11.09
C PHE A 148 -30.28 3.14 -11.46
N HIS A 149 -30.93 3.88 -10.55
CA HIS A 149 -31.39 5.25 -10.82
C HIS A 149 -30.22 6.24 -10.99
N THR A 150 -29.12 6.04 -10.25
CA THR A 150 -27.89 6.83 -10.42
C THR A 150 -27.11 6.43 -11.69
N SER A 151 -27.19 5.15 -12.11
CA SER A 151 -26.62 4.62 -13.36
C SER A 151 -27.48 4.89 -14.60
N SER A 152 -28.76 5.19 -14.43
CA SER A 152 -29.70 5.52 -15.53
C SER A 152 -29.22 6.77 -16.31
N GLY A 153 -28.35 7.58 -15.70
CA GLY A 153 -27.48 8.52 -16.40
C GLY A 153 -26.01 8.14 -16.25
N GLY A 154 -25.52 7.08 -16.93
CA GLY A 154 -24.15 6.54 -16.78
C GLY A 154 -23.01 7.58 -16.86
N ARG A 155 -23.24 8.71 -17.54
CA ARG A 155 -22.31 9.86 -17.57
C ARG A 155 -22.15 10.58 -16.22
N ARG A 156 -23.15 10.58 -15.34
CA ARG A 156 -23.09 11.19 -14.00
C ARG A 156 -22.32 10.29 -13.03
N ALA A 157 -22.61 8.99 -13.02
CA ALA A 157 -21.89 8.02 -12.21
C ALA A 157 -20.38 8.00 -12.56
N THR A 158 -20.06 7.99 -13.86
CA THR A 158 -18.66 8.06 -14.32
C THR A 158 -17.96 9.36 -13.87
N ARG A 159 -18.64 10.51 -13.94
CA ARG A 159 -18.08 11.78 -13.46
C ARG A 159 -17.78 11.76 -11.97
N ILE A 160 -18.69 11.23 -11.15
CA ILE A 160 -18.48 11.09 -9.71
C ILE A 160 -17.26 10.20 -9.44
N THR A 161 -17.13 9.06 -10.12
CA THR A 161 -15.96 8.19 -9.98
C THR A 161 -14.66 8.88 -10.37
N VAL A 162 -14.66 9.66 -11.45
CA VAL A 162 -13.48 10.47 -11.84
C VAL A 162 -13.13 11.46 -10.73
N CYS A 163 -14.11 12.17 -10.16
CA CYS A 163 -13.88 13.07 -9.04
C CYS A 163 -13.30 12.34 -7.82
N ILE A 164 -13.82 11.15 -7.49
CA ILE A 164 -13.28 10.32 -6.41
C ILE A 164 -11.83 9.91 -6.72
N ALA A 165 -11.54 9.42 -7.91
CA ALA A 165 -10.19 9.04 -8.30
C ALA A 165 -9.23 10.24 -8.21
N VAL A 166 -9.61 11.41 -8.73
CA VAL A 166 -8.80 12.63 -8.62
C VAL A 166 -8.58 13.02 -7.15
N SER A 167 -9.61 12.92 -6.30
CA SER A 167 -9.48 13.21 -4.86
C SER A 167 -8.53 12.24 -4.16
N ILE A 168 -8.51 10.96 -4.57
CA ILE A 168 -7.59 9.94 -4.05
C ILE A 168 -6.15 10.31 -4.41
N TRP A 169 -5.90 10.72 -5.65
CA TRP A 169 -4.56 11.17 -6.07
C TRP A 169 -4.10 12.39 -5.29
N ILE A 170 -4.96 13.39 -5.12
CA ILE A 170 -4.64 14.58 -4.33
C ILE A 170 -4.33 14.20 -2.88
N LEU A 171 -5.15 13.34 -2.26
CA LEU A 171 -4.94 12.88 -0.89
C LEU A 171 -3.62 12.10 -0.75
N ALA A 172 -3.34 11.18 -1.67
CA ALA A 172 -2.10 10.40 -1.67
C ALA A 172 -0.86 11.31 -1.84
N ILE A 173 -0.93 12.30 -2.72
CA ILE A 173 0.12 13.31 -2.90
C ILE A 173 0.34 14.08 -1.59
N ILE A 174 -0.72 14.57 -0.94
CA ILE A 174 -0.63 15.30 0.34
C ILE A 174 0.04 14.42 1.41
N CYS A 175 -0.35 13.14 1.53
CA CYS A 175 0.26 12.20 2.46
C CYS A 175 1.74 11.91 2.15
N ALA A 176 2.15 12.01 0.88
CA ALA A 176 3.51 11.77 0.42
C ALA A 176 4.42 13.01 0.51
N LEU A 177 3.86 14.22 0.63
CA LEU A 177 4.65 15.48 0.73
C LEU A 177 5.71 15.48 1.83
N PRO A 178 5.45 14.98 3.05
CA PRO A 178 6.48 14.92 4.08
C PRO A 178 7.70 14.13 3.63
N ALA A 179 7.52 13.00 2.92
CA ALA A 179 8.64 12.23 2.39
C ALA A 179 9.38 12.98 1.29
N ALA A 180 8.69 13.68 0.40
CA ALA A 180 9.33 14.47 -0.65
C ALA A 180 10.22 15.60 -0.09
N ILE A 181 9.80 16.23 1.01
CA ILE A 181 10.52 17.35 1.63
C ILE A 181 11.66 16.84 2.52
N ALA A 182 11.41 15.77 3.28
CA ALA A 182 12.30 15.28 4.33
C ALA A 182 13.38 14.33 3.81
N SER A 183 13.13 13.62 2.69
CA SER A 183 14.12 12.74 2.08
C SER A 183 15.34 13.52 1.61
N HIS A 184 16.53 13.02 1.93
CA HIS A 184 17.78 13.66 1.57
C HIS A 184 18.87 12.62 1.31
N VAL A 185 19.93 13.04 0.65
CA VAL A 185 21.12 12.20 0.47
C VAL A 185 22.04 12.43 1.67
N ARG A 186 22.26 11.39 2.46
CA ARG A 186 23.14 11.41 3.64
C ARG A 186 24.49 10.83 3.27
N GLY A 187 25.56 11.58 3.57
CA GLY A 187 26.92 11.07 3.55
C GLY A 187 27.25 10.38 4.87
N ILE A 188 27.62 9.10 4.83
CA ILE A 188 28.17 8.35 5.96
C ILE A 188 29.69 8.38 5.82
N PRO A 189 30.43 8.87 6.82
CA PRO A 189 31.89 8.87 6.78
C PRO A 189 32.39 7.42 6.88
N GLU A 190 33.20 7.03 5.91
CA GLU A 190 33.96 5.79 5.88
C GLU A 190 35.46 6.14 6.01
N GLU A 191 36.28 5.20 6.49
CA GLU A 191 37.68 5.41 6.87
C GLU A 191 38.54 6.10 5.78
N ASN A 192 38.18 5.93 4.50
CA ASN A 192 38.86 6.54 3.35
C ASN A 192 37.92 7.23 2.32
N SER A 193 36.61 7.27 2.55
CA SER A 193 35.63 7.77 1.58
C SER A 193 34.35 8.31 2.23
N LYS A 194 33.49 9.00 1.46
CA LYS A 194 32.13 9.36 1.91
C LYS A 194 31.13 8.52 1.12
N PHE A 195 30.42 7.63 1.79
CA PHE A 195 29.34 6.84 1.19
C PHE A 195 28.03 7.63 1.21
N PHE A 196 27.36 7.76 0.06
CA PHE A 196 26.09 8.48 -0.02
C PHE A 196 24.91 7.51 -0.08
N VAL A 197 23.91 7.72 0.78
CA VAL A 197 22.66 6.96 0.80
C VAL A 197 21.45 7.88 0.72
N CYS A 198 20.40 7.44 0.03
CA CYS A 198 19.10 8.11 0.10
C CYS A 198 18.43 7.74 1.43
N TYR A 199 18.16 8.73 2.28
CA TYR A 199 17.58 8.51 3.60
C TYR A 199 16.31 9.36 3.79
N PRO A 200 15.16 8.74 4.11
CA PRO A 200 13.87 9.42 4.15
C PRO A 200 13.65 10.30 5.39
N PHE A 201 14.53 10.21 6.41
CA PHE A 201 14.37 10.93 7.67
C PHE A 201 15.54 11.89 7.95
N PRO A 202 15.33 13.21 7.90
CA PRO A 202 16.38 14.19 8.09
C PRO A 202 16.95 14.15 9.50
N HIS A 203 18.27 14.07 9.62
CA HIS A 203 18.96 14.04 10.92
C HIS A 203 18.84 15.36 11.69
N TRP A 204 18.55 16.47 11.00
CA TRP A 204 18.34 17.78 11.65
C TRP A 204 16.95 17.94 12.28
N LEU A 205 16.04 16.98 12.08
CA LEU A 205 14.78 16.93 12.81
C LEU A 205 14.95 16.10 14.08
N ASN A 206 14.14 16.40 15.09
CA ASN A 206 14.19 15.75 16.40
C ASN A 206 14.13 14.21 16.28
N ASN A 207 14.81 13.47 17.16
CA ASN A 207 14.85 11.98 17.12
C ASN A 207 13.47 11.32 17.18
N THR A 208 12.43 12.03 17.64
CA THR A 208 11.04 11.54 17.65
C THR A 208 10.34 11.63 16.29
N TYR A 209 10.82 12.47 15.37
CA TYR A 209 10.25 12.65 14.03
C TYR A 209 10.11 11.34 13.21
N PRO A 210 11.16 10.51 13.05
CA PRO A 210 11.03 9.26 12.30
C PRO A 210 9.97 8.33 12.89
N GLN A 211 9.88 8.24 14.22
CA GLN A 211 8.89 7.40 14.90
C GLN A 211 7.46 7.88 14.63
N ILE A 212 7.22 9.20 14.73
CA ILE A 212 5.91 9.81 14.47
C ILE A 212 5.53 9.62 12.99
N MET A 213 6.46 9.81 12.07
CA MET A 213 6.22 9.65 10.63
C MET A 213 5.94 8.20 10.24
N VAL A 214 6.69 7.24 10.77
CA VAL A 214 6.43 5.82 10.51
C VAL A 214 5.09 5.40 11.12
N ALA A 215 4.79 5.82 12.35
CA ALA A 215 3.52 5.51 13.00
C ALA A 215 2.32 6.14 12.27
N SER A 216 2.45 7.40 11.81
CA SER A 216 1.38 8.07 11.06
C SER A 216 1.13 7.42 9.71
N LYS A 217 2.18 7.07 8.95
CA LYS A 217 2.07 6.31 7.70
C LYS A 217 1.41 4.96 7.93
N PHE A 218 1.84 4.22 8.96
CA PHE A 218 1.23 2.93 9.30
C PHE A 218 -0.26 3.08 9.64
N LEU A 219 -0.64 4.10 10.40
CA LEU A 219 -2.05 4.32 10.74
C LEU A 219 -2.89 4.70 9.51
N ILE A 220 -2.44 5.70 8.74
CA ILE A 220 -3.20 6.35 7.66
C ILE A 220 -3.21 5.48 6.39
N LEU A 221 -2.09 4.86 6.04
CA LEU A 221 -1.94 4.11 4.79
C LEU A 221 -2.16 2.61 4.96
N TYR A 222 -2.27 2.09 6.19
CA TYR A 222 -2.45 0.66 6.43
C TYR A 222 -3.64 0.36 7.34
N VAL A 223 -3.61 0.77 8.61
CA VAL A 223 -4.64 0.36 9.60
C VAL A 223 -6.03 0.91 9.25
N ILE A 224 -6.16 2.21 9.01
CA ILE A 224 -7.46 2.83 8.70
C ILE A 224 -8.05 2.28 7.39
N PRO A 225 -7.32 2.23 6.25
CA PRO A 225 -7.86 1.65 5.03
C PRO A 225 -8.24 0.18 5.18
N LEU A 226 -7.40 -0.65 5.81
CA LEU A 226 -7.69 -2.08 5.95
C LEU A 226 -8.90 -2.37 6.85
N THR A 227 -9.08 -1.62 7.93
CA THR A 227 -10.26 -1.76 8.78
C THR A 227 -11.54 -1.40 8.03
N ILE A 228 -11.52 -0.30 7.26
CA ILE A 228 -12.66 0.11 6.42
C ILE A 228 -12.95 -0.95 5.36
N ILE A 229 -11.91 -1.43 4.65
CA ILE A 229 -12.02 -2.50 3.65
C ILE A 229 -12.65 -3.74 4.28
N ALA A 230 -12.14 -4.19 5.43
CA ALA A 230 -12.65 -5.37 6.13
C ALA A 230 -14.14 -5.22 6.50
N ILE A 231 -14.54 -4.06 7.04
CA ILE A 231 -15.94 -3.80 7.39
C ILE A 231 -16.83 -3.86 6.14
N PHE A 232 -16.43 -3.24 5.03
CA PHE A 232 -17.22 -3.28 3.79
C PHE A 232 -17.32 -4.70 3.21
N TYR A 233 -16.22 -5.45 3.18
CA TYR A 233 -16.23 -6.83 2.66
C TYR A 233 -17.04 -7.78 3.54
N LEU A 234 -16.96 -7.67 4.87
CA LEU A 234 -17.77 -8.45 5.80
C LEU A 234 -19.26 -8.13 5.64
N SER A 235 -19.60 -6.84 5.61
CA SER A 235 -20.99 -6.40 5.42
C SER A 235 -21.55 -6.84 4.07
N MET A 236 -20.74 -6.78 3.02
CA MET A 236 -21.08 -7.28 1.69
C MET A 236 -21.33 -8.80 1.71
N ALA A 237 -20.47 -9.58 2.35
CA ALA A 237 -20.64 -11.03 2.47
C ALA A 237 -21.94 -11.38 3.22
N VAL A 238 -22.23 -10.71 4.34
CA VAL A 238 -23.48 -10.90 5.09
C VAL A 238 -24.71 -10.56 4.25
N SER A 239 -24.67 -9.41 3.54
CA SER A 239 -25.77 -9.00 2.67
C SER A 239 -26.03 -10.00 1.53
N LEU A 240 -24.97 -10.53 0.91
CA LEU A 240 -25.10 -11.56 -0.13
C LEU A 240 -25.70 -12.85 0.43
N ILE A 241 -25.22 -13.34 1.57
CA ILE A 241 -25.75 -14.57 2.21
C ILE A 241 -27.22 -14.39 2.58
N MET A 242 -27.58 -13.25 3.16
CA MET A 242 -28.97 -12.95 3.50
C MET A 242 -29.85 -12.84 2.26
N SER A 243 -29.36 -12.21 1.19
CA SER A 243 -30.08 -12.11 -0.08
C SER A 243 -30.34 -13.51 -0.68
N THR A 244 -29.34 -14.40 -0.71
CA THR A 244 -29.52 -15.79 -1.18
C THR A 244 -30.50 -16.59 -0.33
N ARG A 245 -30.51 -16.40 0.99
CA ARG A 245 -31.50 -17.06 1.88
C ARG A 245 -32.92 -16.55 1.68
N ASN A 246 -33.08 -15.30 1.25
CA ASN A 246 -34.36 -14.65 1.03
C ASN A 246 -34.83 -14.71 -0.44
N VAL A 247 -34.13 -15.41 -1.34
CA VAL A 247 -34.64 -15.68 -2.70
C VAL A 247 -35.83 -16.64 -2.56
N PRO A 248 -37.09 -16.20 -2.76
CA PRO A 248 -38.25 -17.07 -2.75
C PRO A 248 -38.33 -17.73 -4.13
N GLY A 249 -37.40 -18.65 -4.40
CA GLY A 249 -37.23 -19.27 -5.71
C GLY A 249 -38.10 -20.52 -5.92
N GLU A 250 -38.56 -21.19 -4.88
CA GLU A 250 -39.23 -22.51 -5.02
C GLU A 250 -40.61 -22.59 -4.34
N LEU A 251 -40.94 -21.77 -3.33
CA LEU A 251 -42.28 -21.86 -2.70
C LEU A 251 -43.38 -21.13 -3.49
N GLN A 252 -43.07 -20.05 -4.22
CA GLN A 252 -44.10 -19.31 -4.99
C GLN A 252 -44.46 -19.99 -6.32
N GLY A 253 -43.55 -20.77 -6.91
CA GLY A 253 -43.83 -21.62 -8.07
C GLY A 253 -44.76 -22.78 -7.70
N MET A 254 -44.46 -23.47 -6.58
CA MET A 254 -45.29 -24.57 -6.06
C MET A 254 -46.69 -24.11 -5.65
N HIS A 255 -46.82 -22.98 -4.94
CA HIS A 255 -48.13 -22.52 -4.50
C HIS A 255 -48.98 -22.01 -5.67
N ARG A 256 -48.38 -21.43 -6.72
CA ARG A 256 -49.09 -21.06 -7.94
C ARG A 256 -49.52 -22.27 -8.76
N GLN A 257 -48.73 -23.36 -8.78
CA GLN A 257 -49.11 -24.62 -9.42
C GLN A 257 -50.23 -25.33 -8.66
N GLU A 258 -50.17 -25.38 -7.32
CA GLU A 258 -51.26 -25.92 -6.49
C GLU A 258 -52.55 -25.10 -6.61
N THR A 259 -52.46 -23.77 -6.65
CA THR A 259 -53.66 -22.92 -6.78
C THR A 259 -54.31 -23.04 -8.16
N LEU A 260 -53.51 -23.24 -9.23
CA LEU A 260 -54.06 -23.48 -10.57
C LEU A 260 -54.70 -24.87 -10.69
N GLN A 261 -54.13 -25.89 -10.05
CA GLN A 261 -54.68 -27.24 -10.08
C GLN A 261 -56.01 -27.39 -9.31
N VAL A 262 -56.26 -26.53 -8.30
CA VAL A 262 -57.53 -26.49 -7.56
C VAL A 262 -58.64 -25.72 -8.30
N CYS A 263 -58.30 -24.90 -9.30
CA CYS A 263 -59.29 -24.18 -10.10
C CYS A 263 -59.78 -24.97 -11.34
N ASP A 264 -59.18 -26.13 -11.62
CA ASP A 264 -59.51 -27.00 -12.75
C ASP A 264 -60.34 -28.25 -12.36
N GLU A 265 -60.74 -28.40 -11.08
CA GLU A 265 -61.73 -29.39 -10.58
C GLU A 265 -63.06 -28.72 -10.18
#